data_AF-A0A415YIL7-F1
#
_entry.id   AF-A0A415YIL7-F1
#
_cell.length_a   1.000
_cell.length_b   1.000
_cell.length_c   1.000
_cell.angle_alpha   90.00
_cell.angle_beta   90.00
_cell.angle_gamma   90.00
#
_symmetry.space_group_name_H-M   'P 1'
#
loop_
_entity.id
_entity.type
_entity.pdbx_description
1 polymer ?
#
loop_
_entity_poly.entity_id
_entity_poly.type
_entity_poly.pdbx_seq_one_letter_code
_entity_poly.pdbx_strand_id
1 'polypeptide(L)'
;MKERIGKKCARILIEFPYYDSEYLSSYYIYYIKKFKNAGKECCRLHFFNKDNKYCGYLTLRPTKHYFNFSKSFLNPELLLESPAYLICERFKSHIYGKKYYIEAFPWMNQQRDFSMCGHIAAWSILKYYENSFSLTGGKNLSIGEIVEHLSEQANRKLPSTGLNLQQISSIFKAYNFTPIIIKREEGKEDEFFREVLAYIESGIPVLAASNTKEHVFSIIGHGKIKNRNDIEDNKEFIMHAEYIDELYISDDNYLPYRKIECKREAKTEADITISDIDFAVIPLYNRIHLEYRALYERDKSYIETNNLNVKSGIIVRIYLLSSNKLKEKVLQNTEINPKLQDILLRLEMPKYVWCVDLSTKSEYTKNKVSARIIADSTASAGDTSPWLLVHDDTSIKFYDKEEWKMLKEKIEPYQFNGDNLKGYLS
;
A
#
# COMPACT_ATOMS: atom_id res chain seq x y z
N MET A 1 16.19 -9.32 -17.48
CA MET A 1 15.79 -10.56 -16.77
C MET A 1 16.97 -11.32 -16.18
N LYS A 2 18.03 -11.64 -16.96
CA LYS A 2 19.20 -12.42 -16.49
C LYS A 2 19.87 -11.83 -15.23
N GLU A 3 20.10 -10.53 -15.21
CA GLU A 3 20.78 -9.82 -14.12
C GLU A 3 19.90 -9.55 -12.88
N ARG A 4 18.59 -9.83 -12.95
CA ARG A 4 17.67 -9.68 -11.81
C ARG A 4 17.10 -11.04 -11.44
N ILE A 5 16.03 -11.45 -12.10
CA ILE A 5 15.36 -12.74 -11.89
C ILE A 5 16.35 -13.91 -11.97
N GLY A 6 17.27 -13.88 -12.95
CA GLY A 6 18.24 -14.97 -13.16
C GLY A 6 19.24 -15.16 -12.02
N LYS A 7 19.41 -14.20 -11.09
CA LYS A 7 20.27 -14.36 -9.91
C LYS A 7 19.69 -15.38 -8.90
N LYS A 8 18.37 -15.48 -8.81
CA LYS A 8 17.66 -16.27 -7.79
C LYS A 8 16.74 -17.36 -8.36
N CYS A 9 16.46 -17.30 -9.67
CA CYS A 9 15.74 -18.33 -10.40
C CYS A 9 16.69 -19.47 -10.79
N ALA A 10 16.25 -20.73 -10.58
CA ALA A 10 16.98 -21.91 -11.00
C ALA A 10 16.33 -22.62 -12.19
N ARG A 11 14.99 -22.55 -12.32
CA ARG A 11 14.25 -23.23 -13.38
C ARG A 11 13.09 -22.38 -13.88
N ILE A 12 12.94 -22.35 -15.20
CA ILE A 12 11.81 -21.71 -15.88
C ILE A 12 10.99 -22.80 -16.56
N LEU A 13 9.69 -22.83 -16.29
CA LEU A 13 8.73 -23.65 -17.03
C LEU A 13 7.95 -22.75 -17.98
N ILE A 14 7.83 -23.18 -19.23
CA ILE A 14 7.16 -22.42 -20.28
C ILE A 14 5.78 -23.03 -20.51
N GLU A 15 4.75 -22.20 -20.40
CA GLU A 15 3.39 -22.55 -20.79
C GLU A 15 3.03 -21.79 -22.08
N PHE A 16 2.88 -22.57 -23.16
CA PHE A 16 2.50 -22.07 -24.46
C PHE A 16 1.68 -23.15 -25.21
N PRO A 17 0.55 -22.79 -25.85
CA PRO A 17 -0.07 -21.46 -25.85
C PRO A 17 -0.74 -21.14 -24.51
N TYR A 18 -0.66 -19.86 -24.10
CA TYR A 18 -1.39 -19.33 -22.95
C TYR A 18 -2.30 -18.18 -23.40
N TYR A 19 -3.54 -18.13 -22.91
CA TYR A 19 -4.48 -17.05 -23.21
C TYR A 19 -4.61 -16.14 -21.98
N ASP A 20 -3.89 -15.02 -22.01
CA ASP A 20 -3.88 -14.06 -20.92
C ASP A 20 -5.11 -13.17 -20.94
N SER A 21 -5.88 -13.16 -19.86
CA SER A 21 -7.12 -12.37 -19.73
C SER A 21 -6.91 -10.88 -19.97
N GLU A 22 -5.80 -10.31 -19.47
CA GLU A 22 -5.54 -8.87 -19.60
C GLU A 22 -5.16 -8.52 -21.04
N TYR A 23 -4.27 -9.31 -21.66
CA TYR A 23 -3.94 -9.14 -23.07
C TYR A 23 -5.14 -9.34 -23.98
N LEU A 24 -5.98 -10.35 -23.72
CA LEU A 24 -7.19 -10.59 -24.49
C LEU A 24 -8.18 -9.43 -24.39
N SER A 25 -8.31 -8.82 -23.21
CA SER A 25 -9.12 -7.61 -23.01
C SER A 25 -8.65 -6.48 -23.94
N SER A 26 -7.34 -6.17 -23.96
CA SER A 26 -6.78 -5.20 -24.92
C SER A 26 -6.90 -5.65 -26.38
N TYR A 27 -6.79 -6.96 -26.66
CA TYR A 27 -6.86 -7.52 -28.00
C TYR A 27 -8.22 -7.27 -28.65
N TYR A 28 -9.31 -7.60 -27.96
CA TYR A 28 -10.65 -7.47 -28.51
C TYR A 28 -11.09 -6.01 -28.64
N ILE A 29 -10.62 -5.13 -27.76
CA ILE A 29 -10.95 -3.71 -27.83
C ILE A 29 -10.18 -3.00 -28.95
N TYR A 30 -8.90 -3.37 -29.17
CA TYR A 30 -7.99 -2.60 -30.00
C TYR A 30 -7.28 -3.41 -31.08
N TYR A 31 -6.53 -4.48 -30.74
CA TYR A 31 -5.66 -5.16 -31.71
C TYR A 31 -6.41 -5.88 -32.83
N ILE A 32 -7.61 -6.39 -32.58
CA ILE A 32 -8.44 -7.05 -33.62
C ILE A 32 -8.83 -6.08 -34.75
N LYS A 33 -8.82 -4.77 -34.49
CA LYS A 33 -9.15 -3.72 -35.46
C LYS A 33 -7.96 -3.32 -36.34
N LYS A 34 -6.75 -3.84 -36.08
CA LYS A 34 -5.56 -3.55 -36.89
C LYS A 34 -5.50 -4.44 -38.13
N PHE A 35 -4.96 -3.91 -39.22
CA PHE A 35 -4.77 -4.66 -40.46
C PHE A 35 -3.83 -5.87 -40.30
N LYS A 36 -2.76 -5.72 -39.50
CA LYS A 36 -1.84 -6.81 -39.20
C LYS A 36 -2.35 -7.60 -37.99
N ASN A 37 -2.46 -8.93 -38.14
CA ASN A 37 -2.82 -9.80 -37.03
C ASN A 37 -1.74 -9.80 -35.95
N ALA A 38 -2.13 -9.42 -34.73
CA ALA A 38 -1.24 -9.40 -33.56
C ALA A 38 -1.10 -10.77 -32.87
N GLY A 39 -2.00 -11.72 -33.15
CA GLY A 39 -2.08 -13.02 -32.46
C GLY A 39 -2.74 -12.92 -31.08
N LYS A 40 -3.24 -14.05 -30.55
CA LYS A 40 -3.86 -14.14 -29.21
C LYS A 40 -3.00 -14.94 -28.21
N GLU A 41 -2.10 -15.76 -28.73
CA GLU A 41 -1.34 -16.74 -27.97
C GLU A 41 -0.17 -16.07 -27.26
N CYS A 42 -0.30 -15.94 -25.95
CA CYS A 42 0.77 -15.50 -25.07
C CYS A 42 1.65 -16.68 -24.65
N CYS A 43 2.84 -16.37 -24.16
CA CYS A 43 3.74 -17.33 -23.53
C CYS A 43 3.88 -16.99 -22.05
N ARG A 44 3.57 -17.91 -21.13
CA ARG A 44 3.69 -17.65 -19.68
C ARG A 44 4.93 -18.36 -19.13
N LEU A 45 5.83 -17.58 -18.55
CA LEU A 45 7.07 -18.05 -17.93
C LEU A 45 6.84 -18.22 -16.44
N HIS A 46 6.97 -19.45 -15.94
CA HIS A 46 6.86 -19.81 -14.53
C HIS A 46 8.25 -19.95 -13.91
N PHE A 47 8.51 -19.23 -12.82
CA PHE A 47 9.82 -19.20 -12.18
C PHE A 47 9.84 -20.05 -10.92
N PHE A 48 10.91 -20.83 -10.75
CA PHE A 48 11.19 -21.63 -9.56
C PHE A 48 12.60 -21.31 -9.03
N ASN A 49 12.76 -21.20 -7.72
CA ASN A 49 14.06 -21.01 -7.09
C ASN A 49 14.85 -22.33 -7.02
N LYS A 50 16.04 -22.28 -6.41
CA LYS A 50 16.94 -23.45 -6.24
C LYS A 50 16.30 -24.59 -5.44
N ASP A 51 15.41 -24.28 -4.51
CA ASP A 51 14.67 -25.26 -3.68
C ASP A 51 13.40 -25.77 -4.38
N ASN A 52 13.21 -25.46 -5.66
CA ASN A 52 12.02 -25.77 -6.44
C ASN A 52 10.71 -25.16 -5.87
N LYS A 53 10.83 -24.13 -5.03
CA LYS A 53 9.71 -23.28 -4.58
C LYS A 53 9.25 -22.41 -5.74
N TYR A 54 7.94 -22.34 -5.94
CA TYR A 54 7.36 -21.51 -6.99
C TYR A 54 7.44 -20.03 -6.64
N CYS A 55 8.05 -19.22 -7.50
CA CYS A 55 8.31 -17.80 -7.29
C CYS A 55 7.37 -16.89 -8.09
N GLY A 56 6.46 -17.46 -8.88
CA GLY A 56 5.48 -16.71 -9.66
C GLY A 56 5.69 -16.81 -11.16
N TYR A 57 5.10 -15.88 -11.91
CA TYR A 57 5.13 -15.90 -13.37
C TYR A 57 5.19 -14.51 -14.00
N LEU A 58 5.64 -14.50 -15.26
CA LEU A 58 5.62 -13.36 -16.17
C LEU A 58 5.02 -13.82 -17.50
N THR A 59 4.02 -13.10 -17.98
CA THR A 59 3.39 -13.38 -19.26
C THR A 59 4.00 -12.52 -20.36
N LEU A 60 4.28 -13.15 -21.50
CA LEU A 60 4.74 -12.51 -22.72
C LEU A 60 3.59 -12.42 -23.75
N ARG A 61 3.35 -11.24 -24.31
CA ARG A 61 2.38 -11.01 -25.39
C ARG A 61 2.97 -11.30 -26.77
N PRO A 62 2.16 -11.70 -27.77
CA PRO A 62 2.61 -12.03 -29.13
C PRO A 62 2.97 -10.82 -30.02
N THR A 63 2.86 -9.60 -29.51
CA THR A 63 3.10 -8.37 -30.29
C THR A 63 4.54 -8.28 -30.80
N LYS A 64 4.77 -7.71 -31.99
CA LYS A 64 6.13 -7.54 -32.57
C LYS A 64 6.86 -6.28 -32.06
N HIS A 65 6.79 -5.99 -30.76
CA HIS A 65 7.46 -4.83 -30.16
C HIS A 65 8.71 -5.27 -29.38
N TYR A 66 9.69 -4.38 -29.23
CA TYR A 66 10.96 -4.65 -28.52
C TYR A 66 10.78 -5.18 -27.08
N PHE A 67 9.66 -4.88 -26.41
CA PHE A 67 9.31 -5.40 -25.08
C PHE A 67 7.93 -6.05 -25.08
N ASN A 68 7.92 -7.37 -24.93
CA ASN A 68 6.73 -8.20 -25.02
C ASN A 68 6.17 -8.64 -23.66
N PHE A 69 6.42 -7.88 -22.58
CA PHE A 69 5.80 -8.18 -21.29
C PHE A 69 4.33 -7.78 -21.29
N SER A 70 3.46 -8.66 -20.79
CA SER A 70 2.06 -8.35 -20.48
C SER A 70 1.96 -8.02 -18.99
N LYS A 71 1.72 -9.03 -18.15
CA LYS A 71 1.61 -8.90 -16.69
C LYS A 71 2.52 -9.87 -15.95
N SER A 72 2.77 -9.60 -14.69
CA SER A 72 3.54 -10.47 -13.81
C SER A 72 2.95 -10.51 -12.41
N PHE A 73 3.12 -11.66 -11.77
CA PHE A 73 2.94 -11.86 -10.34
C PHE A 73 4.20 -12.56 -9.87
N LEU A 74 5.14 -11.78 -9.36
CA LEU A 74 6.45 -12.27 -8.94
C LEU A 74 6.59 -12.08 -7.44
N ASN A 75 7.05 -13.13 -6.76
CA ASN A 75 7.37 -13.03 -5.34
C ASN A 75 8.53 -12.01 -5.14
N PRO A 76 8.42 -11.07 -4.20
CA PRO A 76 9.47 -10.08 -3.95
C PRO A 76 10.86 -10.67 -3.70
N GLU A 77 10.96 -11.85 -3.06
CA GLU A 77 12.23 -12.53 -2.80
C GLU A 77 13.08 -12.72 -4.06
N LEU A 78 12.45 -12.85 -5.23
CA LEU A 78 13.12 -13.03 -6.52
C LEU A 78 13.85 -11.78 -7.01
N LEU A 79 13.45 -10.59 -6.54
CA LEU A 79 13.86 -9.29 -7.09
C LEU A 79 14.50 -8.36 -6.06
N LEU A 80 14.22 -8.56 -4.77
CA LEU A 80 14.76 -7.75 -3.67
C LEU A 80 16.22 -8.10 -3.37
N GLU A 81 17.02 -7.08 -3.04
CA GLU A 81 18.42 -7.22 -2.61
C GLU A 81 18.65 -6.73 -1.17
N SER A 82 17.64 -6.09 -0.56
CA SER A 82 17.66 -5.55 0.80
C SER A 82 16.33 -5.81 1.52
N PRO A 83 16.30 -5.74 2.88
CA PRO A 83 15.07 -5.87 3.64
C PRO A 83 14.02 -4.86 3.19
N ALA A 84 12.77 -5.30 3.08
CA ALA A 84 11.65 -4.47 2.64
C ALA A 84 10.35 -4.91 3.31
N TYR A 85 9.45 -3.94 3.49
CA TYR A 85 8.09 -4.15 3.99
C TYR A 85 7.12 -3.77 2.87
N LEU A 86 6.46 -4.77 2.27
CA LEU A 86 5.69 -4.59 1.04
C LEU A 86 4.22 -4.97 1.20
N ILE A 87 3.38 -4.24 0.48
CA ILE A 87 1.97 -4.53 0.24
C ILE A 87 1.91 -5.65 -0.79
N CYS A 88 1.46 -6.83 -0.37
CA CYS A 88 1.38 -8.02 -1.23
C CYS A 88 0.15 -8.84 -0.88
N GLU A 89 -0.51 -9.37 -1.90
CA GLU A 89 -1.64 -10.27 -1.77
C GLU A 89 -1.29 -11.66 -2.34
N ARG A 90 -2.03 -12.68 -1.91
CA ARG A 90 -1.87 -14.05 -2.35
C ARG A 90 -2.67 -14.29 -3.64
N PHE A 91 -1.97 -14.46 -4.75
CA PHE A 91 -2.53 -14.82 -6.05
C PHE A 91 -2.43 -16.30 -6.33
N LYS A 92 -3.42 -16.83 -7.04
CA LYS A 92 -3.51 -18.23 -7.42
C LYS A 92 -3.08 -18.42 -8.87
N SER A 93 -2.28 -19.45 -9.14
CA SER A 93 -1.90 -19.90 -10.48
C SER A 93 -2.12 -21.41 -10.62
N HIS A 94 -2.27 -21.89 -11.84
CA HIS A 94 -2.36 -23.32 -12.14
C HIS A 94 -1.28 -23.70 -13.14
N ILE A 95 -0.58 -24.80 -12.88
CA ILE A 95 0.40 -25.40 -13.79
C ILE A 95 0.02 -26.87 -13.92
N TYR A 96 -0.29 -27.33 -15.13
CA TYR A 96 -0.78 -28.70 -15.40
C TYR A 96 -1.89 -29.15 -14.42
N GLY A 97 -2.86 -28.28 -14.16
CA GLY A 97 -3.98 -28.53 -13.23
C GLY A 97 -3.62 -28.41 -11.73
N LYS A 98 -2.35 -28.39 -11.36
CA LYS A 98 -1.92 -28.21 -9.97
C LYS A 98 -2.01 -26.74 -9.55
N LYS A 99 -2.60 -26.49 -8.38
CA LYS A 99 -2.72 -25.15 -7.79
C LYS A 99 -1.41 -24.72 -7.15
N TYR A 100 -1.00 -23.50 -7.46
CA TYR A 100 0.12 -22.81 -6.83
C TYR A 100 -0.35 -21.45 -6.31
N TYR A 101 0.35 -20.94 -5.30
CA TYR A 101 0.07 -19.64 -4.71
C TYR A 101 1.33 -18.78 -4.70
N ILE A 102 1.15 -17.49 -4.93
CA ILE A 102 2.22 -16.51 -5.06
C ILE A 102 1.82 -15.31 -4.21
N GLU A 103 2.69 -14.89 -3.31
CA GLU A 103 2.55 -13.60 -2.65
C GLU A 103 3.24 -12.55 -3.52
N ALA A 104 2.48 -11.58 -4.02
CA ALA A 104 3.01 -10.56 -4.92
C ALA A 104 2.17 -9.29 -4.88
N PHE A 105 2.73 -8.20 -5.39
CA PHE A 105 1.96 -7.07 -5.90
C PHE A 105 1.78 -7.24 -7.42
N PRO A 106 0.56 -7.02 -7.97
CA PRO A 106 0.33 -7.11 -9.41
C PRO A 106 1.18 -6.10 -10.16
N TRP A 107 1.76 -6.51 -11.29
CA TRP A 107 2.51 -5.62 -12.16
C TRP A 107 2.14 -5.87 -13.61
N MET A 108 2.09 -4.81 -14.42
CA MET A 108 1.85 -4.88 -15.86
C MET A 108 2.78 -3.90 -16.57
N ASN A 109 3.21 -4.26 -17.78
CA ASN A 109 3.96 -3.35 -18.63
C ASN A 109 2.99 -2.58 -19.55
N GLN A 110 3.15 -1.25 -19.61
CA GLN A 110 2.32 -0.43 -20.48
C GLN A 110 2.44 -0.82 -21.95
N GLN A 111 1.37 -0.58 -22.69
CA GLN A 111 1.36 -0.71 -24.14
C GLN A 111 0.94 0.65 -24.68
N ARG A 112 1.90 1.43 -25.19
CA ARG A 112 1.70 2.84 -25.60
C ARG A 112 0.53 3.06 -26.57
N ASP A 113 0.19 2.03 -27.34
CA ASP A 113 -0.96 2.06 -28.26
C ASP A 113 -2.33 1.95 -27.57
N PHE A 114 -2.38 1.48 -26.32
CA PHE A 114 -3.59 1.08 -25.61
C PHE A 114 -3.74 1.74 -24.24
N SER A 115 -2.71 1.66 -23.40
CA SER A 115 -2.74 2.08 -21.99
C SER A 115 -1.46 2.83 -21.64
N MET A 116 -1.60 3.88 -20.85
CA MET A 116 -0.50 4.71 -20.32
C MET A 116 -0.21 4.38 -18.85
N CYS A 117 0.88 4.92 -18.31
CA CYS A 117 1.33 4.75 -16.91
C CYS A 117 0.20 4.86 -15.88
N GLY A 118 -0.67 5.88 -15.97
CA GLY A 118 -1.81 6.06 -15.06
C GLY A 118 -2.81 4.90 -15.05
N HIS A 119 -3.08 4.28 -16.21
CA HIS A 119 -3.97 3.10 -16.29
C HIS A 119 -3.33 1.89 -15.62
N ILE A 120 -2.02 1.72 -15.82
CA ILE A 120 -1.27 0.58 -15.28
C ILE A 120 -1.12 0.68 -13.76
N ALA A 121 -0.84 1.88 -13.24
CA ALA A 121 -0.79 2.12 -11.80
C ALA A 121 -2.16 1.88 -11.14
N ALA A 122 -3.24 2.41 -11.72
CA ALA A 122 -4.60 2.17 -11.24
C ALA A 122 -4.99 0.68 -11.32
N TRP A 123 -4.68 0.01 -12.44
CA TRP A 123 -4.90 -1.42 -12.61
C TRP A 123 -4.17 -2.24 -11.55
N SER A 124 -2.89 -1.94 -11.29
CA SER A 124 -2.08 -2.70 -10.33
C SER A 124 -2.65 -2.62 -8.92
N ILE A 125 -3.09 -1.44 -8.51
CA ILE A 125 -3.78 -1.17 -7.23
C ILE A 125 -5.13 -1.89 -7.17
N LEU A 126 -5.97 -1.76 -8.19
CA LEU A 126 -7.28 -2.42 -8.22
C LEU A 126 -7.15 -3.94 -8.24
N LYS A 127 -6.14 -4.47 -8.94
CA LYS A 127 -5.85 -5.91 -9.02
C LYS A 127 -5.35 -6.44 -7.69
N TYR A 128 -4.66 -5.62 -6.89
CA TYR A 128 -4.31 -5.97 -5.51
C TYR A 128 -5.57 -6.20 -4.66
N TYR A 129 -6.59 -5.36 -4.85
CA TYR A 129 -7.88 -5.50 -4.17
C TYR A 129 -8.83 -6.54 -4.79
N GLU A 130 -8.47 -7.21 -5.88
CA GLU A 130 -9.37 -8.14 -6.58
C GLU A 130 -9.90 -9.25 -5.67
N ASN A 131 -9.05 -9.79 -4.79
CA ASN A 131 -9.45 -10.83 -3.82
C ASN A 131 -10.30 -10.29 -2.66
N SER A 132 -10.36 -8.96 -2.48
CA SER A 132 -11.14 -8.31 -1.44
C SER A 132 -12.55 -8.00 -1.93
N PHE A 133 -13.41 -9.03 -1.99
CA PHE A 133 -14.81 -8.90 -2.45
C PHE A 133 -15.56 -7.75 -1.75
N SER A 134 -15.30 -7.55 -0.45
CA SER A 134 -15.92 -6.48 0.35
C SER A 134 -15.52 -5.05 -0.06
N LEU A 135 -14.50 -4.88 -0.90
CA LEU A 135 -14.00 -3.60 -1.39
C LEU A 135 -14.38 -3.40 -2.86
N THR A 136 -14.16 -4.42 -3.71
CA THR A 136 -14.38 -4.32 -5.16
C THR A 136 -15.81 -4.66 -5.59
N GLY A 137 -16.63 -5.22 -4.70
CA GLY A 137 -18.00 -5.68 -5.02
C GLY A 137 -18.04 -6.85 -6.00
N GLY A 138 -16.92 -7.58 -6.16
CA GLY A 138 -16.84 -8.73 -7.07
C GLY A 138 -16.82 -8.37 -8.56
N LYS A 139 -16.57 -7.11 -8.92
CA LYS A 139 -16.38 -6.72 -10.32
C LYS A 139 -15.15 -7.43 -10.87
N ASN A 140 -15.29 -8.12 -12.01
CA ASN A 140 -14.14 -8.55 -12.78
C ASN A 140 -13.38 -7.29 -13.24
N LEU A 141 -12.07 -7.30 -13.04
CA LEU A 141 -11.20 -6.19 -13.37
C LEU A 141 -10.26 -6.60 -14.50
N SER A 142 -10.44 -5.97 -15.65
CA SER A 142 -9.50 -6.02 -16.76
C SER A 142 -9.01 -4.62 -17.15
N ILE A 143 -7.80 -4.56 -17.72
CA ILE A 143 -7.25 -3.30 -18.24
C ILE A 143 -8.17 -2.64 -19.29
N GLY A 144 -8.90 -3.44 -20.08
CA GLY A 144 -9.85 -2.93 -21.05
C GLY A 144 -11.05 -2.22 -20.42
N GLU A 145 -11.62 -2.78 -19.36
CA GLU A 145 -12.71 -2.11 -18.63
C GLU A 145 -12.23 -0.78 -18.04
N ILE A 146 -11.00 -0.71 -17.51
CA ILE A 146 -10.43 0.55 -17.00
C ILE A 146 -10.34 1.60 -18.11
N VAL A 147 -9.88 1.23 -19.30
CA VAL A 147 -9.79 2.14 -20.46
C VAL A 147 -11.18 2.58 -20.93
N GLU A 148 -12.17 1.68 -20.94
CA GLU A 148 -13.52 1.98 -21.41
C GLU A 148 -14.33 2.86 -20.44
N HIS A 149 -14.09 2.75 -19.14
CA HIS A 149 -14.77 3.52 -18.08
C HIS A 149 -14.40 5.01 -18.03
N LEU A 150 -13.40 5.43 -18.79
CA LEU A 150 -13.02 6.84 -18.86
C LEU A 150 -14.04 7.64 -19.69
N SER A 151 -14.52 8.74 -19.11
CA SER A 151 -15.39 9.69 -19.79
C SER A 151 -14.66 10.34 -20.96
N GLU A 152 -15.37 10.55 -22.07
CA GLU A 152 -14.82 11.09 -23.34
C GLU A 152 -14.41 12.57 -23.28
N GLN A 153 -14.47 13.20 -22.11
CA GLN A 153 -14.55 14.65 -21.97
C GLN A 153 -13.23 15.43 -22.19
N ALA A 154 -12.17 14.84 -22.76
CA ALA A 154 -10.99 15.63 -23.13
C ALA A 154 -10.14 15.08 -24.27
N ASN A 155 -9.98 13.76 -24.41
CA ASN A 155 -9.07 13.15 -25.40
C ASN A 155 -9.65 11.85 -25.99
N ARG A 156 -9.12 11.39 -27.14
CA ARG A 156 -9.45 10.07 -27.72
C ARG A 156 -9.21 8.97 -26.68
N LYS A 157 -10.16 8.03 -26.52
CA LYS A 157 -10.00 6.85 -25.64
C LYS A 157 -8.80 5.99 -26.04
N LEU A 158 -8.55 5.87 -27.34
CA LEU A 158 -7.45 5.10 -27.92
C LEU A 158 -6.89 5.82 -29.18
N PRO A 159 -5.56 5.99 -29.30
CA PRO A 159 -4.54 5.82 -28.26
C PRO A 159 -4.69 6.90 -27.18
N SER A 160 -4.46 6.54 -25.92
CA SER A 160 -4.52 7.49 -24.80
C SER A 160 -3.25 8.34 -24.73
N THR A 161 -3.39 9.63 -24.45
CA THR A 161 -2.28 10.59 -24.27
C THR A 161 -1.81 10.69 -22.81
N GLY A 162 -2.38 9.90 -21.90
CA GLY A 162 -2.14 9.97 -20.46
C GLY A 162 -3.44 10.21 -19.68
N LEU A 163 -3.37 10.13 -18.35
CA LEU A 163 -4.50 10.41 -17.46
C LEU A 163 -4.17 11.55 -16.52
N ASN A 164 -5.12 12.47 -16.34
CA ASN A 164 -5.05 13.42 -15.24
C ASN A 164 -5.54 12.78 -13.93
N LEU A 165 -5.30 13.45 -12.80
CA LEU A 165 -5.62 12.94 -11.47
C LEU A 165 -7.14 12.74 -11.27
N GLN A 166 -7.98 13.57 -11.90
CA GLN A 166 -9.44 13.48 -11.83
C GLN A 166 -9.97 12.24 -12.56
N GLN A 167 -9.37 11.88 -13.70
CA GLN A 167 -9.66 10.67 -14.44
C GLN A 167 -9.25 9.43 -13.63
N ILE A 168 -8.05 9.45 -13.04
CA ILE A 168 -7.58 8.38 -12.13
C ILE A 168 -8.55 8.20 -10.96
N SER A 169 -9.02 9.32 -10.38
CA SER A 169 -9.98 9.29 -9.28
C SER A 169 -11.34 8.73 -9.72
N SER A 170 -11.78 9.07 -10.93
CA SER A 170 -13.00 8.50 -11.53
C SER A 170 -12.90 6.99 -11.74
N ILE A 171 -11.71 6.49 -12.12
CA ILE A 171 -11.46 5.04 -12.19
C ILE A 171 -11.68 4.40 -10.82
N PHE A 172 -11.02 4.90 -9.76
CA PHE A 172 -11.20 4.32 -8.42
C PHE A 172 -12.64 4.37 -7.93
N LYS A 173 -13.37 5.47 -8.20
CA LYS A 173 -14.81 5.59 -7.90
C LYS A 173 -15.66 4.55 -8.60
N ALA A 174 -15.36 4.23 -9.87
CA ALA A 174 -16.07 3.19 -10.61
C ALA A 174 -15.92 1.79 -9.96
N TYR A 175 -14.88 1.58 -9.16
CA TYR A 175 -14.62 0.34 -8.40
C TYR A 175 -14.92 0.48 -6.90
N ASN A 176 -15.84 1.38 -6.51
CA ASN A 176 -16.34 1.57 -5.13
C ASN A 176 -15.34 2.13 -4.11
N PHE A 177 -14.24 2.73 -4.57
CA PHE A 177 -13.32 3.49 -3.71
C PHE A 177 -13.70 4.97 -3.69
N THR A 178 -13.35 5.65 -2.60
CA THR A 178 -13.47 7.11 -2.45
C THR A 178 -12.06 7.69 -2.38
N PRO A 179 -11.43 7.96 -3.54
CA PRO A 179 -10.05 8.41 -3.55
C PRO A 179 -9.92 9.82 -3.02
N ILE A 180 -8.88 10.06 -2.23
CA ILE A 180 -8.41 11.40 -1.89
C ILE A 180 -7.19 11.74 -2.74
N ILE A 181 -7.05 13.02 -3.09
CA ILE A 181 -5.87 13.53 -3.80
C ILE A 181 -5.16 14.47 -2.84
N ILE A 182 -3.92 14.12 -2.50
CA ILE A 182 -3.06 14.99 -1.68
C ILE A 182 -1.96 15.56 -2.55
N LYS A 183 -1.62 16.82 -2.29
CA LYS A 183 -0.58 17.57 -2.99
C LYS A 183 0.56 17.85 -2.02
N ARG A 184 1.79 17.74 -2.52
CA ARG A 184 2.97 18.24 -1.83
C ARG A 184 3.01 19.77 -1.93
N GLU A 185 2.88 20.44 -0.79
CA GLU A 185 3.02 21.88 -0.67
C GLU A 185 4.48 22.25 -0.40
N GLU A 186 4.92 23.38 -0.95
CA GLU A 186 6.27 23.91 -0.71
C GLU A 186 6.46 24.21 0.78
N GLY A 187 7.56 23.70 1.36
CA GLY A 187 7.86 23.82 2.79
C GLY A 187 7.11 22.84 3.69
N LYS A 188 6.30 21.94 3.13
CA LYS A 188 5.56 20.89 3.85
C LYS A 188 5.83 19.49 3.30
N GLU A 189 7.04 19.28 2.80
CA GLU A 189 7.46 18.01 2.19
C GLU A 189 7.41 16.86 3.19
N ASP A 190 7.81 17.12 4.44
CA ASP A 190 7.76 16.13 5.52
C ASP A 190 6.32 15.78 5.93
N GLU A 191 5.39 16.74 5.92
CA GLU A 191 3.97 16.47 6.18
C GLU A 191 3.37 15.58 5.10
N PHE A 192 3.64 15.89 3.84
CA PHE A 192 3.21 15.08 2.69
C PHE A 192 3.76 13.65 2.79
N PHE A 193 5.06 13.51 3.10
CA PHE A 193 5.68 12.19 3.23
C PHE A 193 5.11 11.38 4.40
N ARG A 194 4.88 12.02 5.56
CA ARG A 194 4.21 11.39 6.71
C ARG A 194 2.84 10.86 6.37
N GLU A 195 2.03 11.65 5.66
CA GLU A 195 0.70 11.27 5.23
C GLU A 195 0.72 10.10 4.25
N VAL A 196 1.59 10.14 3.23
CA VAL A 196 1.77 9.02 2.28
C VAL A 196 2.16 7.75 3.03
N LEU A 197 3.14 7.84 3.93
CA LEU A 197 3.60 6.67 4.70
C LEU A 197 2.50 6.12 5.61
N ALA A 198 1.68 6.94 6.26
CA ALA A 198 0.58 6.45 7.08
C ALA A 198 -0.38 5.54 6.29
N TYR A 199 -0.67 5.88 5.03
CA TYR A 199 -1.48 5.03 4.16
C TYR A 199 -0.73 3.77 3.69
N ILE A 200 0.58 3.85 3.44
CA ILE A 200 1.40 2.66 3.17
C ILE A 200 1.42 1.71 4.37
N GLU A 201 1.61 2.23 5.59
CA GLU A 201 1.53 1.47 6.86
C GLU A 201 0.13 0.87 7.10
N SER A 202 -0.89 1.49 6.52
CA SER A 202 -2.27 0.99 6.49
C SER A 202 -2.48 -0.19 5.53
N GLY A 203 -1.47 -0.56 4.74
CA GLY A 203 -1.57 -1.58 3.68
C GLY A 203 -2.36 -1.11 2.46
N ILE A 204 -2.44 0.22 2.26
CA ILE A 204 -3.15 0.86 1.15
C ILE A 204 -2.09 1.30 0.14
N PRO A 205 -2.00 0.68 -1.05
CA PRO A 205 -1.06 1.11 -2.06
C PRO A 205 -1.49 2.48 -2.61
N VAL A 206 -0.52 3.37 -2.76
CA VAL A 206 -0.74 4.77 -3.12
C VAL A 206 -0.32 4.99 -4.57
N LEU A 207 -1.14 5.66 -5.37
CA LEU A 207 -0.72 6.09 -6.70
C LEU A 207 0.00 7.44 -6.57
N ALA A 208 1.25 7.51 -7.02
CA ALA A 208 2.06 8.72 -7.01
C ALA A 208 2.20 9.29 -8.42
N ALA A 209 2.15 10.62 -8.53
CA ALA A 209 2.35 11.34 -9.77
C ALA A 209 3.49 12.37 -9.62
N SER A 210 4.34 12.41 -10.63
CA SER A 210 5.44 13.36 -10.78
C SER A 210 5.18 14.22 -12.00
N ASN A 211 5.04 15.53 -11.80
CA ASN A 211 4.91 16.49 -12.89
C ASN A 211 6.25 16.68 -13.60
N THR A 212 7.35 16.75 -12.85
CA THR A 212 8.69 16.95 -13.41
C THR A 212 9.13 15.82 -14.33
N LYS A 213 8.72 14.58 -14.02
CA LYS A 213 9.00 13.39 -14.83
C LYS A 213 7.87 13.02 -15.79
N GLU A 214 6.75 13.74 -15.75
CA GLU A 214 5.51 13.41 -16.46
C GLU A 214 5.10 11.92 -16.33
N HIS A 215 5.18 11.38 -15.10
CA HIS A 215 5.03 9.95 -14.84
C HIS A 215 4.14 9.62 -13.66
N VAL A 216 3.52 8.44 -13.71
CA VAL A 216 2.62 7.91 -12.68
C VAL A 216 3.02 6.47 -12.33
N PHE A 217 3.11 6.17 -11.05
CA PHE A 217 3.50 4.85 -10.54
C PHE A 217 2.79 4.55 -9.22
N SER A 218 2.88 3.31 -8.74
CA SER A 218 2.31 2.92 -7.44
C SER A 218 3.40 2.79 -6.38
N ILE A 219 3.23 3.39 -5.21
CA ILE A 219 4.00 3.13 -4.00
C ILE A 219 3.37 1.93 -3.30
N ILE A 220 4.19 0.93 -2.98
CA ILE A 220 3.75 -0.41 -2.56
C ILE A 220 4.46 -0.90 -1.29
N GLY A 221 5.10 -0.01 -0.55
CA GLY A 221 5.83 -0.36 0.66
C GLY A 221 7.02 0.55 0.91
N HIS A 222 7.82 0.17 1.91
CA HIS A 222 9.01 0.90 2.31
C HIS A 222 10.19 -0.03 2.60
N GLY A 223 11.40 0.52 2.63
CA GLY A 223 12.62 -0.21 2.94
C GLY A 223 12.81 -0.43 4.44
N LYS A 224 14.05 -0.70 4.85
CA LYS A 224 14.35 -0.96 6.26
C LYS A 224 14.04 0.26 7.14
N ILE A 225 13.36 0.04 8.25
CA ILE A 225 13.23 1.02 9.34
C ILE A 225 14.62 1.18 9.97
N LYS A 226 15.21 2.36 9.82
CA LYS A 226 16.54 2.64 10.37
C LYS A 226 16.46 2.78 11.87
N ASN A 227 17.52 2.37 12.59
CA ASN A 227 17.67 2.74 13.98
C ASN A 227 18.45 4.06 14.02
N ARG A 228 17.74 5.16 14.21
CA ARG A 228 18.33 6.50 14.25
C ARG A 228 18.65 6.89 15.70
N ASN A 229 19.92 6.77 16.07
CA ASN A 229 20.41 7.29 17.34
C ASN A 229 20.53 8.82 17.32
N ASP A 230 20.55 9.42 16.13
CA ASP A 230 20.76 10.83 15.80
C ASP A 230 19.50 11.72 15.86
N ILE A 231 18.30 11.14 15.93
CA ILE A 231 17.10 11.95 16.21
C ILE A 231 17.21 12.41 17.66
N GLU A 232 17.38 13.73 17.85
CA GLU A 232 17.49 14.38 19.15
C GLU A 232 16.28 14.07 20.02
N ASP A 233 16.52 13.70 21.27
CA ASP A 233 15.48 13.51 22.30
C ASP A 233 14.76 14.82 22.67
N ASN A 234 15.18 15.96 22.09
CA ASN A 234 14.60 17.29 22.32
C ASN A 234 13.26 17.51 21.61
N LYS A 235 12.86 16.66 20.66
CA LYS A 235 11.50 16.68 20.11
C LYS A 235 10.55 15.94 21.05
N GLU A 236 9.45 16.58 21.45
CA GLU A 236 8.39 15.92 22.22
C GLU A 236 7.77 14.75 21.43
N PHE A 237 7.66 14.89 20.10
CA PHE A 237 7.08 13.90 19.18
C PHE A 237 8.02 13.59 18.02
N ILE A 238 8.22 12.30 17.77
CA ILE A 238 8.98 11.80 16.61
C ILE A 238 8.04 10.93 15.78
N MET A 239 7.88 11.26 14.50
CA MET A 239 6.98 10.48 13.65
C MET A 239 7.68 9.23 13.13
N HIS A 240 6.96 8.11 13.08
CA HIS A 240 7.45 6.84 12.52
C HIS A 240 8.10 7.01 11.14
N ALA A 241 7.54 7.90 10.31
CA ALA A 241 8.06 8.26 8.99
C ALA A 241 9.51 8.75 9.00
N GLU A 242 9.99 9.38 10.08
CA GLU A 242 11.37 9.90 10.18
C GLU A 242 12.43 8.78 10.21
N TYR A 243 12.01 7.53 10.48
CA TYR A 243 12.86 6.35 10.48
C TYR A 243 12.91 5.63 9.12
N ILE A 244 12.20 6.13 8.11
CA ILE A 244 12.09 5.52 6.78
C ILE A 244 12.63 6.47 5.73
N ASP A 245 13.64 6.02 4.98
CA ASP A 245 14.27 6.80 3.90
C ASP A 245 14.08 6.21 2.51
N GLU A 246 13.37 5.08 2.41
CA GLU A 246 13.29 4.29 1.21
C GLU A 246 11.86 3.86 0.98
N LEU A 247 11.35 4.10 -0.22
CA LEU A 247 10.07 3.59 -0.69
C LEU A 247 10.28 2.53 -1.75
N TYR A 248 9.35 1.59 -1.83
CA TYR A 248 9.27 0.62 -2.91
C TYR A 248 8.10 0.94 -3.82
N ILE A 249 8.36 0.95 -5.12
CA ILE A 249 7.39 1.30 -6.16
C ILE A 249 7.20 0.18 -7.19
N SER A 250 6.02 0.20 -7.80
CA SER A 250 5.67 -0.51 -9.03
C SER A 250 5.57 0.51 -10.16
N ASP A 251 6.58 0.50 -11.02
CA ASP A 251 6.74 1.37 -12.19
C ASP A 251 6.75 0.46 -13.44
N ASP A 252 5.96 0.80 -14.45
CA ASP A 252 5.75 -0.03 -15.63
C ASP A 252 6.95 -0.03 -16.59
N ASN A 253 7.86 0.93 -16.44
CA ASN A 253 9.13 1.01 -17.20
C ASN A 253 10.16 -0.02 -16.73
N TYR A 254 9.98 -0.60 -15.53
CA TYR A 254 10.93 -1.53 -14.90
C TYR A 254 10.21 -2.77 -14.36
N LEU A 255 10.96 -3.81 -13.99
CA LEU A 255 10.40 -4.91 -13.20
C LEU A 255 9.97 -4.41 -11.81
N PRO A 256 8.96 -5.04 -11.16
CA PRO A 256 8.38 -4.54 -9.91
C PRO A 256 9.39 -4.49 -8.75
N TYR A 257 8.95 -3.85 -7.66
CA TYR A 257 9.72 -3.68 -6.42
C TYR A 257 11.00 -2.86 -6.65
N ARG A 258 10.89 -1.76 -7.40
CA ARG A 258 11.99 -0.79 -7.54
C ARG A 258 12.06 0.03 -6.27
N LYS A 259 13.27 0.21 -5.74
CA LYS A 259 13.54 1.06 -4.59
C LYS A 259 13.82 2.49 -5.04
N ILE A 260 13.25 3.47 -4.35
CA ILE A 260 13.54 4.91 -4.48
C ILE A 260 13.95 5.48 -3.11
N GLU A 261 14.90 6.41 -3.09
CA GLU A 261 15.47 6.98 -1.86
C GLU A 261 14.93 8.41 -1.59
N CYS A 262 14.88 8.81 -0.31
CA CYS A 262 14.44 10.14 0.15
C CYS A 262 15.39 11.26 -0.27
N LYS A 263 16.70 11.02 -0.17
CA LYS A 263 17.74 12.03 -0.40
C LYS A 263 18.98 11.38 -0.97
N ARG A 264 19.11 11.42 -2.29
CA ARG A 264 20.40 11.43 -2.98
C ARG A 264 20.16 12.04 -4.34
N GLU A 265 21.10 12.88 -4.75
CA GLU A 265 21.22 13.35 -6.13
C GLU A 265 20.90 12.19 -7.07
N ALA A 266 19.93 12.40 -7.96
CA ALA A 266 19.55 11.38 -8.92
C ALA A 266 20.82 10.92 -9.64
N LYS A 267 21.16 9.62 -9.55
CA LYS A 267 22.40 9.09 -10.17
C LYS A 267 22.40 9.33 -11.68
N THR A 268 21.21 9.49 -12.25
CA THR A 268 20.94 9.91 -13.62
C THR A 268 19.73 10.84 -13.64
N GLU A 269 19.62 11.70 -14.66
CA GLU A 269 18.45 12.59 -14.88
C GLU A 269 17.11 11.84 -14.97
N ALA A 270 17.15 10.53 -15.24
CA ALA A 270 15.99 9.65 -15.39
C ALA A 270 15.56 8.92 -14.09
N ASP A 271 16.31 9.04 -13.00
CA ASP A 271 15.94 8.41 -11.74
C ASP A 271 14.85 9.21 -11.02
N ILE A 272 13.85 8.49 -10.49
CA ILE A 272 12.76 9.04 -9.69
C ILE A 272 13.15 8.90 -8.22
N THR A 273 13.04 9.99 -7.48
CA THR A 273 13.22 10.06 -6.03
C THR A 273 11.90 10.40 -5.36
N ILE A 274 11.86 10.30 -4.03
CA ILE A 274 10.66 10.67 -3.26
C ILE A 274 10.34 12.17 -3.43
N SER A 275 11.38 13.00 -3.60
CA SER A 275 11.27 14.44 -3.84
C SER A 275 10.70 14.80 -5.21
N ASP A 276 10.57 13.85 -6.14
CA ASP A 276 9.93 14.05 -7.44
C ASP A 276 8.41 13.84 -7.38
N ILE A 277 7.86 13.41 -6.24
CA ILE A 277 6.44 13.13 -6.08
C ILE A 277 5.71 14.44 -5.74
N ASP A 278 4.80 14.85 -6.61
CA ASP A 278 4.03 16.09 -6.45
C ASP A 278 2.62 15.82 -5.92
N PHE A 279 2.04 14.68 -6.31
CA PHE A 279 0.70 14.28 -5.90
C PHE A 279 0.65 12.80 -5.54
N ALA A 280 -0.26 12.48 -4.62
CA ALA A 280 -0.64 11.11 -4.32
C ALA A 280 -2.17 10.97 -4.37
N VAL A 281 -2.63 9.86 -4.95
CA VAL A 281 -4.04 9.47 -5.00
C VAL A 281 -4.21 8.20 -4.17
N ILE A 282 -4.98 8.29 -3.09
CA ILE A 282 -5.14 7.22 -2.11
C ILE A 282 -6.54 6.62 -2.25
N PRO A 283 -6.67 5.34 -2.67
CA PRO A 283 -7.95 4.68 -2.89
C PRO A 283 -8.58 4.20 -1.57
N LEU A 284 -9.25 5.09 -0.84
CA LEU A 284 -9.87 4.74 0.44
C LEU A 284 -11.17 3.95 0.28
N TYR A 285 -11.46 3.13 1.29
CA TYR A 285 -12.78 2.50 1.43
C TYR A 285 -13.85 3.57 1.70
N ASN A 286 -15.02 3.41 1.09
CA ASN A 286 -16.06 4.44 1.03
C ASN A 286 -16.68 4.90 2.36
N ARG A 287 -16.40 4.22 3.48
CA ARG A 287 -16.84 4.64 4.82
C ARG A 287 -15.76 5.33 5.64
N ILE A 288 -14.54 5.45 5.12
CA ILE A 288 -13.48 6.22 5.77
C ILE A 288 -13.75 7.69 5.44
N HIS A 289 -14.06 8.47 6.47
CA HIS A 289 -14.40 9.90 6.38
C HIS A 289 -13.37 10.77 7.11
N LEU A 290 -12.75 10.25 8.17
CA LEU A 290 -11.68 10.94 8.88
C LEU A 290 -10.34 10.70 8.15
N GLU A 291 -9.83 11.75 7.54
CA GLU A 291 -8.53 11.76 6.85
C GLU A 291 -7.35 11.93 7.82
N TYR A 292 -6.16 11.50 7.38
CA TYR A 292 -4.93 11.56 8.16
C TYR A 292 -4.64 12.96 8.74
N ARG A 293 -4.74 14.04 7.96
CA ARG A 293 -4.40 15.39 8.43
C ARG A 293 -5.26 15.84 9.61
N ALA A 294 -6.57 15.61 9.51
CA ALA A 294 -7.51 15.97 10.58
C ALA A 294 -7.26 15.14 11.84
N LEU A 295 -6.97 13.84 11.69
CA LEU A 295 -6.59 12.98 12.80
C LEU A 295 -5.28 13.45 13.47
N TYR A 296 -4.23 13.69 12.66
CA TYR A 296 -2.91 14.08 13.14
C TYR A 296 -2.94 15.33 14.01
N GLU A 297 -3.64 16.39 13.58
CA GLU A 297 -3.76 17.62 14.38
C GLU A 297 -4.48 17.38 15.72
N ARG A 298 -5.47 16.48 15.74
CA ARG A 298 -6.20 16.12 16.96
C ARG A 298 -5.36 15.27 17.89
N ASP A 299 -4.66 14.26 17.37
CA ASP A 299 -3.76 13.42 18.15
C ASP A 299 -2.65 14.26 18.76
N LYS A 300 -2.02 15.12 17.96
CA LYS A 300 -0.99 16.06 18.42
C LYS A 300 -1.52 16.92 19.56
N SER A 301 -2.66 17.59 19.37
CA SER A 301 -3.29 18.41 20.42
C SER A 301 -3.66 17.59 21.66
N TYR A 302 -4.20 16.38 21.48
CA TYR A 302 -4.61 15.52 22.58
C TYR A 302 -3.42 15.08 23.44
N ILE A 303 -2.27 14.78 22.82
CA ILE A 303 -1.08 14.38 23.55
C ILE A 303 -0.38 15.59 24.21
N GLU A 304 -0.27 16.73 23.50
CA GLU A 304 0.33 17.98 24.02
C GLU A 304 -0.43 18.55 25.23
N THR A 305 -1.73 18.28 25.35
CA THR A 305 -2.57 18.74 26.48
C THR A 305 -2.49 17.84 27.71
N ASN A 306 -1.52 16.92 27.78
CA ASN A 306 -1.31 15.97 28.89
C ASN A 306 -2.55 15.11 29.23
N ASN A 307 -3.41 14.83 28.23
CA ASN A 307 -4.51 13.88 28.41
C ASN A 307 -4.04 12.42 28.51
N LEU A 308 -2.77 12.19 28.16
CA LEU A 308 -2.04 10.93 28.22
C LEU A 308 -0.78 11.12 29.08
N ASN A 309 -0.51 10.17 29.96
CA ASN A 309 0.74 10.13 30.71
C ASN A 309 1.86 9.49 29.85
N VAL A 310 2.46 10.27 28.96
CA VAL A 310 3.53 9.81 28.07
C VAL A 310 4.87 10.50 28.34
N LYS A 311 5.96 9.76 28.14
CA LYS A 311 7.34 10.27 28.31
C LYS A 311 7.73 11.13 27.09
N SER A 312 8.70 12.03 27.27
CA SER A 312 9.30 12.79 26.17
C SER A 312 10.03 11.89 25.16
N GLY A 313 10.14 12.35 23.92
CA GLY A 313 10.79 11.60 22.84
C GLY A 313 9.95 10.40 22.37
N ILE A 314 8.62 10.54 22.38
CA ILE A 314 7.73 9.44 22.00
C ILE A 314 7.64 9.30 20.48
N ILE A 315 7.73 8.06 20.02
CA ILE A 315 7.58 7.72 18.61
C ILE A 315 6.10 7.44 18.35
N VAL A 316 5.55 8.12 17.36
CA VAL A 316 4.14 8.03 16.98
C VAL A 316 4.01 7.34 15.62
N ARG A 317 3.28 6.23 15.57
CA ARG A 317 2.94 5.51 14.33
C ARG A 317 1.43 5.55 14.14
N ILE A 318 0.99 6.14 13.03
CA ILE A 318 -0.43 6.27 12.66
C ILE A 318 -0.72 5.39 11.45
N TYR A 319 -1.74 4.54 11.53
CA TYR A 319 -2.17 3.66 10.45
C TYR A 319 -3.62 3.22 10.62
N LEU A 320 -4.28 2.81 9.53
CA LEU A 320 -5.59 2.17 9.56
C LEU A 320 -5.45 0.66 9.74
N LEU A 321 -6.40 0.08 10.44
CA LEU A 321 -6.57 -1.37 10.55
C LEU A 321 -8.06 -1.71 10.47
N SER A 322 -8.40 -2.82 9.82
CA SER A 322 -9.78 -3.32 9.94
C SER A 322 -10.03 -3.77 11.38
N SER A 323 -11.22 -3.50 11.92
CA SER A 323 -11.57 -3.90 13.29
C SER A 323 -11.43 -5.40 13.53
N ASN A 324 -11.75 -6.24 12.53
CA ASN A 324 -11.54 -7.69 12.60
C ASN A 324 -10.06 -8.05 12.78
N LYS A 325 -9.16 -7.49 11.96
CA LYS A 325 -7.71 -7.73 12.05
C LYS A 325 -7.13 -7.18 13.35
N LEU A 326 -7.64 -6.05 13.85
CA LEU A 326 -7.28 -5.54 15.17
C LEU A 326 -7.64 -6.56 16.26
N LYS A 327 -8.89 -7.03 16.28
CA LYS A 327 -9.37 -8.03 17.26
C LYS A 327 -8.62 -9.35 17.14
N GLU A 328 -8.31 -9.82 15.94
CA GLU A 328 -7.49 -11.01 15.71
C GLU A 328 -6.10 -10.86 16.32
N LYS A 329 -5.41 -9.74 16.07
CA LYS A 329 -4.08 -9.46 16.64
C LYS A 329 -4.13 -9.34 18.16
N VAL A 330 -5.17 -8.71 18.72
CA VAL A 330 -5.36 -8.59 20.17
C VAL A 330 -5.58 -9.96 20.81
N LEU A 331 -6.40 -10.83 20.20
CA LEU A 331 -6.68 -12.17 20.71
C LEU A 331 -5.44 -13.07 20.71
N GLN A 332 -4.60 -12.99 19.68
CA GLN A 332 -3.38 -13.79 19.54
C GLN A 332 -2.24 -13.31 20.45
N ASN A 333 -2.37 -12.14 21.05
CA ASN A 333 -1.31 -11.51 21.80
C ASN A 333 -1.41 -11.80 23.30
N THR A 334 -0.42 -12.52 23.83
CA THR A 334 -0.35 -12.92 25.23
C THR A 334 0.29 -11.88 26.15
N GLU A 335 0.88 -10.81 25.62
CA GLU A 335 1.53 -9.74 26.41
C GLU A 335 0.55 -8.63 26.83
N ILE A 336 -0.59 -8.50 26.15
CA ILE A 336 -1.58 -7.45 26.46
C ILE A 336 -2.19 -7.72 27.84
N ASN A 337 -2.31 -6.66 28.66
CA ASN A 337 -3.00 -6.74 29.95
C ASN A 337 -4.42 -7.35 29.76
N PRO A 338 -4.83 -8.36 30.56
CA PRO A 338 -6.10 -9.06 30.36
C PRO A 338 -7.33 -8.15 30.32
N LYS A 339 -7.36 -7.06 31.10
CA LYS A 339 -8.48 -6.10 31.09
C LYS A 339 -8.49 -5.28 29.82
N LEU A 340 -7.33 -4.80 29.37
CA LEU A 340 -7.21 -4.10 28.09
C LEU A 340 -7.60 -5.01 26.92
N GLN A 341 -7.17 -6.27 26.95
CA GLN A 341 -7.50 -7.26 25.93
C GLN A 341 -9.01 -7.48 25.85
N ASP A 342 -9.67 -7.73 26.99
CA ASP A 342 -11.13 -7.90 27.05
C ASP A 342 -11.89 -6.67 26.51
N ILE A 343 -11.48 -5.46 26.90
CA ILE A 343 -12.09 -4.22 26.40
C ILE A 343 -11.92 -4.12 24.88
N LEU A 344 -10.70 -4.29 24.35
CA LEU A 344 -10.43 -4.19 22.90
C LEU A 344 -11.22 -5.22 22.07
N LEU A 345 -11.41 -6.44 22.59
CA LEU A 345 -12.17 -7.49 21.91
C LEU A 345 -13.68 -7.17 21.86
N ARG A 346 -14.21 -6.56 22.94
CA ARG A 346 -15.63 -6.21 23.05
C ARG A 346 -15.98 -4.84 22.47
N LEU A 347 -15.00 -3.95 22.30
CA LEU A 347 -15.21 -2.59 21.78
C LEU A 347 -15.95 -2.63 20.43
N GLU A 348 -17.05 -1.88 20.35
CA GLU A 348 -17.76 -1.65 19.11
C GLU A 348 -16.95 -0.71 18.23
N MET A 349 -16.70 -1.11 16.99
CA MET A 349 -15.85 -0.38 16.07
C MET A 349 -16.47 -0.37 14.67
N PRO A 350 -16.28 0.70 13.89
CA PRO A 350 -16.50 0.65 12.44
C PRO A 350 -15.64 -0.42 11.76
N LYS A 351 -15.84 -0.62 10.44
CA LYS A 351 -15.07 -1.60 9.65
C LYS A 351 -13.55 -1.33 9.72
N TYR A 352 -13.15 -0.06 9.71
CA TYR A 352 -11.78 0.38 9.84
C TYR A 352 -11.66 1.38 10.99
N VAL A 353 -10.55 1.33 11.71
CA VAL A 353 -10.21 2.28 12.76
C VAL A 353 -8.81 2.80 12.52
N TRP A 354 -8.56 4.04 12.94
CA TRP A 354 -7.21 4.58 13.02
C TRP A 354 -6.57 4.08 14.32
N CYS A 355 -5.36 3.55 14.21
CA CYS A 355 -4.51 3.16 15.32
C CYS A 355 -3.36 4.16 15.40
N VAL A 356 -3.18 4.73 16.59
CA VAL A 356 -2.05 5.60 16.92
C VAL A 356 -1.26 4.88 17.99
N ASP A 357 -0.13 4.31 17.60
CA ASP A 357 0.77 3.62 18.51
C ASP A 357 1.81 4.61 19.01
N LEU A 358 1.96 4.65 20.33
CA LEU A 358 2.95 5.49 21.01
C LEU A 358 3.97 4.59 21.72
N SER A 359 5.25 4.87 21.51
CA SER A 359 6.34 4.04 22.02
C SER A 359 7.56 4.89 22.32
N THR A 360 8.21 4.65 23.46
CA THR A 360 9.56 5.21 23.67
C THR A 360 10.53 4.61 22.64
N LYS A 361 11.66 5.27 22.39
CA LYS A 361 12.72 4.76 21.50
C LYS A 361 13.16 3.32 21.85
N SER A 362 13.24 3.01 23.15
CA SER A 362 13.63 1.68 23.64
C SER A 362 12.56 0.60 23.39
N GLU A 363 11.28 0.97 23.45
CA GLU A 363 10.14 0.09 23.19
C GLU A 363 9.96 -0.13 21.69
N TYR A 364 10.08 0.94 20.90
CA TYR A 364 9.92 0.92 19.45
C TYR A 364 10.90 -0.03 18.77
N THR A 365 12.18 -0.03 19.19
CA THR A 365 13.19 -0.99 18.67
C THR A 365 12.87 -2.45 19.00
N LYS A 366 11.97 -2.71 19.95
CA LYS A 366 11.49 -4.03 20.35
C LYS A 366 10.05 -4.30 19.88
N ASN A 367 9.51 -3.44 19.01
CA ASN A 367 8.10 -3.47 18.55
C ASN A 367 7.08 -3.47 19.69
N LYS A 368 7.36 -2.75 20.78
CA LYS A 368 6.47 -2.61 21.93
C LYS A 368 5.75 -1.28 21.93
N VAL A 369 4.51 -1.29 22.39
CA VAL A 369 3.63 -0.13 22.54
C VAL A 369 3.33 0.08 24.03
N SER A 370 3.48 1.32 24.51
CA SER A 370 3.19 1.71 25.90
C SER A 370 1.90 2.51 26.04
N ALA A 371 1.50 3.23 24.99
CA ALA A 371 0.22 3.92 24.91
C ALA A 371 -0.39 3.80 23.52
N ARG A 372 -1.72 3.84 23.42
CA ARG A 372 -2.44 3.72 22.16
C ARG A 372 -3.72 4.52 22.14
N ILE A 373 -4.02 5.12 20.99
CA ILE A 373 -5.33 5.67 20.65
C ILE A 373 -5.93 4.84 19.52
N ILE A 374 -7.20 4.48 19.67
CA ILE A 374 -8.06 3.93 18.61
C ILE A 374 -9.09 5.00 18.28
N ALA A 375 -9.13 5.46 17.03
CA ALA A 375 -10.07 6.49 16.58
C ALA A 375 -11.02 5.96 15.50
N ASP A 376 -12.24 6.49 15.51
CA ASP A 376 -13.29 6.22 14.54
C ASP A 376 -12.93 6.81 13.17
N SER A 377 -12.68 5.93 12.19
CA SER A 377 -12.40 6.34 10.82
C SER A 377 -13.61 6.95 10.10
N THR A 378 -14.82 6.77 10.62
CA THR A 378 -16.08 7.28 10.06
C THR A 378 -16.48 8.63 10.64
N ALA A 379 -15.77 9.11 11.67
CA ALA A 379 -16.00 10.40 12.27
C ALA A 379 -15.82 11.54 11.24
N SER A 380 -16.58 12.60 11.43
CA SER A 380 -16.47 13.77 10.55
C SER A 380 -15.20 14.58 10.85
N ALA A 381 -14.75 15.36 9.87
CA ALA A 381 -13.65 16.32 10.07
C ALA A 381 -13.98 17.43 11.10
N GLY A 382 -15.25 17.61 11.47
CA GLY A 382 -15.67 18.53 12.53
C GLY A 382 -15.73 17.92 13.93
N ASP A 383 -15.66 16.59 14.06
CA ASP A 383 -15.73 15.90 15.35
C ASP A 383 -14.43 16.10 16.15
N THR A 384 -14.48 16.78 17.29
CA THR A 384 -13.28 17.08 18.08
C THR A 384 -12.80 15.92 18.94
N SER A 385 -13.58 14.83 19.07
CA SER A 385 -13.24 13.69 19.93
C SER A 385 -13.58 12.35 19.24
N PRO A 386 -12.89 12.01 18.13
CA PRO A 386 -13.16 10.79 17.35
C PRO A 386 -12.64 9.52 18.05
N TRP A 387 -12.30 9.58 19.33
CA TRP A 387 -11.65 8.49 20.04
C TRP A 387 -12.67 7.41 20.41
N LEU A 388 -12.31 6.15 20.23
CA LEU A 388 -13.07 4.99 20.70
C LEU A 388 -12.42 4.37 21.95
N LEU A 389 -11.08 4.38 21.98
CA LEU A 389 -10.30 3.93 23.11
C LEU A 389 -8.98 4.70 23.17
N VAL A 390 -8.55 5.03 24.37
CA VAL A 390 -7.26 5.65 24.68
C VAL A 390 -6.71 4.94 25.91
N HIS A 391 -5.45 4.51 25.88
CA HIS A 391 -4.79 4.02 27.08
C HIS A 391 -3.35 4.53 27.18
N ASP A 392 -2.88 4.66 28.41
CA ASP A 392 -1.47 4.86 28.78
C ASP A 392 -1.03 3.78 29.79
N ASP A 393 0.05 4.03 30.52
CA ASP A 393 0.60 3.11 31.51
C ASP A 393 -0.20 3.05 32.83
N THR A 394 -1.15 3.98 33.03
CA THR A 394 -1.93 4.11 34.27
C THR A 394 -3.44 3.91 34.11
N SER A 395 -3.97 4.10 32.91
CA SER A 395 -5.41 4.11 32.69
C SER A 395 -5.84 3.68 31.30
N ILE A 396 -7.08 3.19 31.22
CA ILE A 396 -7.80 2.87 29.99
C ILE A 396 -9.08 3.71 29.96
N LYS A 397 -9.25 4.55 28.96
CA LYS A 397 -10.48 5.29 28.65
C LYS A 397 -11.11 4.69 27.40
N PHE A 398 -12.38 4.33 27.44
CA PHE A 398 -13.04 3.72 26.28
C PHE A 398 -14.51 4.09 26.22
N TYR A 399 -15.04 4.11 25.01
CA TYR A 399 -16.44 4.38 24.74
C TYR A 399 -17.24 3.06 24.75
N ASP A 400 -18.27 2.97 25.58
CA ASP A 400 -19.11 1.78 25.71
C ASP A 400 -20.56 2.19 25.99
N LYS A 401 -21.49 1.76 25.13
CA LYS A 401 -22.93 2.04 25.22
C LYS A 401 -23.23 3.54 25.40
N GLU A 402 -22.68 4.36 24.52
CA GLU A 402 -22.87 5.81 24.47
C GLU A 402 -22.22 6.61 25.62
N GLU A 403 -21.50 5.95 26.53
CA GLU A 403 -20.85 6.60 27.67
C GLU A 403 -19.33 6.35 27.68
N TRP A 404 -18.59 7.35 28.15
CA TRP A 404 -17.16 7.24 28.40
C TRP A 404 -16.91 6.56 29.74
N LYS A 405 -16.14 5.47 29.71
CA LYS A 405 -15.68 4.76 30.91
C LYS A 405 -14.18 4.94 31.08
N MET A 406 -13.75 5.03 32.33
CA MET A 406 -12.34 5.08 32.70
C MET A 406 -12.03 4.01 33.73
N LEU A 407 -10.98 3.25 33.47
CA LEU A 407 -10.44 2.26 34.39
C LEU A 407 -9.00 2.64 34.72
N LYS A 408 -8.68 2.74 36.02
CA LYS A 408 -7.30 2.83 36.49
C LYS A 408 -6.71 1.42 36.52
N GLU A 409 -5.76 1.15 35.65
CA GLU A 409 -5.13 -0.16 35.49
C GLU A 409 -3.71 0.07 35.00
N LYS A 410 -2.73 -0.59 35.63
CA LYS A 410 -1.34 -0.50 35.17
C LYS A 410 -1.16 -1.32 33.89
N ILE A 411 -0.72 -0.67 32.82
CA ILE A 411 -0.47 -1.31 31.53
C ILE A 411 1.04 -1.35 31.27
N GLU A 412 1.59 -2.56 31.22
CA GLU A 412 2.99 -2.75 30.84
C GLU A 412 3.14 -2.70 29.31
N PRO A 413 4.29 -2.24 28.78
CA PRO A 413 4.53 -2.22 27.34
C PRO A 413 4.45 -3.63 26.72
N TYR A 414 3.58 -3.78 25.73
CA TYR A 414 3.30 -5.06 25.08
C TYR A 414 3.74 -5.03 23.62
N GLN A 415 4.20 -6.17 23.09
CA GLN A 415 4.47 -6.27 21.66
C GLN A 415 3.20 -6.02 20.86
N PHE A 416 3.25 -5.21 19.81
CA PHE A 416 2.14 -5.15 18.87
C PHE A 416 2.65 -4.80 17.48
N ASN A 417 2.62 -5.77 16.58
CA ASN A 417 2.95 -5.52 15.19
C ASN A 417 1.69 -5.05 14.48
N GLY A 418 1.55 -3.74 14.28
CA GLY A 418 0.51 -3.11 13.46
C GLY A 418 0.52 -3.58 11.99
N ASP A 419 1.61 -4.23 11.57
CA ASP A 419 2.00 -4.40 10.17
C ASP A 419 0.86 -4.93 9.29
N ASN A 420 0.42 -4.05 8.39
CA ASN A 420 -0.32 -4.39 7.19
C ASN A 420 0.61 -4.76 6.03
N LEU A 421 1.90 -4.53 6.21
CA LEU A 421 2.97 -4.86 5.29
C LEU A 421 3.56 -6.23 5.62
N LYS A 422 4.00 -6.96 4.60
CA LYS A 422 4.76 -8.20 4.78
C LYS A 422 6.25 -7.88 4.75
N GLY A 423 6.98 -8.34 5.77
CA GLY A 423 8.44 -8.26 5.82
C GLY A 423 9.07 -9.28 4.88
N TYR A 424 10.08 -8.85 4.11
CA TYR A 424 10.88 -9.70 3.24
C TYR A 424 12.35 -9.46 3.51
N LEU A 425 13.15 -10.53 3.53
CA LEU A 425 14.58 -10.50 3.84
C LEU A 425 14.89 -9.82 5.20
N SER A 426 13.92 -9.87 6.13
CA SER A 426 13.92 -9.23 7.45
C SER A 426 14.66 -10.03 8.51
#